data_AF-A0A257M746-F1
#
_entry.id   AF-A0A257M746-F1
#
_cell.length_a   1.000
_cell.length_b   1.000
_cell.length_c   1.000
_cell.angle_alpha   90.00
_cell.angle_beta   90.00
_cell.angle_gamma   90.00
#
_symmetry.space_group_name_H-M   'P 1'
#
loop_
_entity.id
_entity.type
_entity.pdbx_description
1 polymer ?
#
loop_
_entity_poly.entity_id
_entity_poly.type
_entity_poly.pdbx_seq_one_letter_code
_entity_poly.pdbx_strand_id
1 'polypeptide(L)' 'MYVVSDGGDKPYRVKVRGPFYATFQTLTPLLEGVYIADAVAIAGSMDGCPSEADR' A
#
# COMPACT_ATOMS: atom_id res chain seq x y z
N MET A 1 -5.81 10.06 -4.62
CA MET A 1 -6.57 10.71 -3.53
C MET A 1 -8.01 10.83 -3.97
N TYR A 2 -8.97 10.47 -3.12
CA TYR A 2 -10.41 10.53 -3.41
C TYR A 2 -11.11 11.32 -2.30
N VAL A 3 -11.82 12.39 -2.67
CA VAL A 3 -12.44 13.32 -1.73
C VAL A 3 -13.93 13.44 -2.05
N VAL A 4 -14.76 13.42 -1.02
CA VAL A 4 -16.21 13.67 -1.11
C VAL A 4 -16.52 14.93 -0.31
N SER A 5 -17.29 15.84 -0.90
CA SER A 5 -17.81 17.05 -0.26
C SER A 5 -19.34 17.00 -0.21
N ASP A 6 -19.91 17.46 0.88
CA ASP A 6 -21.35 17.68 1.11
C ASP A 6 -21.75 19.16 0.92
N GLY A 7 -20.83 20.00 0.44
CA GLY A 7 -21.04 21.43 0.21
C GLY A 7 -20.55 22.34 1.34
N GLY A 8 -20.05 21.78 2.46
CA GLY A 8 -19.44 22.56 3.54
C GLY A 8 -17.95 22.88 3.35
N ASP A 9 -17.41 23.67 4.28
CA ASP A 9 -16.04 24.19 4.25
C ASP A 9 -14.96 23.13 4.51
N LYS A 10 -15.38 21.92 4.92
CA LYS A 10 -14.50 20.78 5.23
C LYS A 10 -14.89 19.58 4.36
N PRO A 11 -13.92 18.74 3.95
CA PRO A 11 -14.24 17.54 3.20
C PRO A 11 -15.03 16.56 4.08
N TYR A 12 -16.18 16.10 3.58
CA TYR A 12 -16.99 15.07 4.23
C TYR A 12 -16.22 13.74 4.37
N ARG A 13 -15.43 13.38 3.34
CA ARG A 13 -14.57 12.19 3.38
C ARG A 13 -13.31 12.39 2.55
N VAL A 14 -12.17 11.93 3.07
CA VAL A 14 -10.91 11.82 2.32
C VAL A 14 -10.43 10.38 2.39
N LYS A 15 -10.12 9.79 1.24
CA LYS A 15 -9.44 8.50 1.10
C LYS A 15 -8.13 8.71 0.36
N VAL A 16 -7.02 8.39 1.03
CA VAL A 16 -5.68 8.43 0.44
C VAL A 16 -5.23 7.00 0.23
N ARG A 17 -4.95 6.61 -1.02
CA ARG A 17 -4.29 5.34 -1.32
C ARG A 17 -2.82 5.65 -1.62
N GLY A 18 -1.91 5.18 -0.77
CA GLY A 18 -0.48 5.28 -1.06
C GLY A 18 -0.10 4.41 -2.27
N PRO A 19 0.93 4.81 -3.04
CA PRO A 19 1.41 4.01 -4.17
C PRO A 19 1.83 2.59 -3.73
N PHE A 20 2.42 2.46 -2.54
CA PHE A 20 2.88 1.17 -2.03
C PHE A 20 1.74 0.17 -1.75
N TYR A 21 0.53 0.63 -1.40
CA TYR A 21 -0.60 -0.26 -1.11
C TYR A 21 -0.97 -1.16 -2.30
N ALA A 22 -0.79 -0.69 -3.53
CA ALA A 22 -1.03 -1.50 -4.73
C ALA A 22 0.04 -2.58 -4.92
N THR A 23 1.31 -2.19 -4.81
CA THR A 23 2.46 -3.08 -5.00
C THR A 23 2.53 -4.13 -3.89
N PHE A 24 2.20 -3.78 -2.65
CA PHE A 24 2.22 -4.72 -1.53
C PHE A 24 1.29 -5.92 -1.73
N GLN A 25 0.19 -5.75 -2.48
CA GLN A 25 -0.71 -6.86 -2.81
C GLN A 25 -0.08 -7.93 -3.72
N THR A 26 1.01 -7.61 -4.44
CA THR A 26 1.73 -8.59 -5.26
C THR A 26 2.73 -9.41 -4.44
N LEU A 27 2.89 -9.15 -3.14
CA LEU A 27 3.85 -9.89 -2.31
C LEU A 27 3.50 -11.39 -2.24
N THR A 28 2.22 -11.75 -2.11
CA THR A 28 1.80 -13.17 -2.02
C THR A 28 2.25 -14.00 -3.23
N PRO A 29 1.93 -13.64 -4.49
CA PRO A 29 2.41 -14.40 -5.65
C PRO A 29 3.93 -14.32 -5.85
N LEU A 30 4.60 -13.28 -5.35
CA LEU A 30 6.07 -13.18 -5.39
C LEU A 30 6.76 -14.11 -4.38
N LEU A 31 6.07 -14.54 -3.32
CA LEU A 31 6.59 -15.44 -2.30
C LEU A 31 6.37 -16.93 -2.63
N GLU A 32 5.69 -17.25 -3.73
CA GLU A 32 5.45 -18.63 -4.13
C GLU A 32 6.73 -19.29 -4.68
N GLY A 33 7.15 -20.42 -4.07
CA GLY A 33 8.29 -21.20 -4.55
C GLY A 33 9.67 -20.64 -4.23
N VAL A 34 9.76 -19.54 -3.47
CA VAL A 34 11.02 -18.97 -2.98
C VAL A 34 11.36 -19.41 -1.56
N TYR A 35 12.64 -19.34 -1.19
CA TYR A 35 13.08 -19.67 0.16
C TYR A 35 12.67 -18.57 1.15
N ILE A 36 12.45 -18.94 2.41
CA ILE A 36 12.12 -17.98 3.49
C ILE A 36 13.21 -16.89 3.61
N ALA A 37 14.47 -17.23 3.31
CA ALA A 37 15.59 -16.29 3.30
C ALA A 37 15.40 -15.16 2.25
N ASP A 38 14.73 -15.44 1.14
CA ASP A 38 14.52 -14.48 0.04
C ASP A 38 13.37 -13.51 0.33
N ALA A 39 12.49 -13.83 1.29
CA ALA A 39 11.31 -13.02 1.61
C ALA A 39 11.68 -11.58 2.01
N VAL A 40 12.79 -11.41 2.75
CA VAL A 40 13.26 -10.07 3.18
C VAL A 40 13.81 -9.27 2.01
N ALA A 41 14.52 -9.91 1.07
CA ALA A 41 15.05 -9.25 -0.11
C ALA A 41 13.91 -8.81 -1.05
N ILE A 42 12.94 -9.70 -1.28
CA ILE A 42 11.74 -9.41 -2.09
C ILE A 42 10.95 -8.27 -1.46
N ALA A 43 10.63 -8.37 -0.16
CA ALA A 43 9.91 -7.32 0.58
C ALA A 43 10.66 -5.97 0.57
N GLY A 44 11.98 -5.98 0.79
CA GLY A 44 12.81 -4.78 0.81
C GLY A 44 12.95 -4.12 -0.56
N SER A 45 13.00 -4.90 -1.64
CA SER A 45 13.11 -4.38 -3.01
C SER A 45 11.89 -3.59 -3.50
N MET A 46 10.73 -3.75 -2.87
CA MET A 46 9.53 -2.98 -3.20
C MET A 46 9.56 -1.54 -2.68
N ASP A 47 10.58 -1.17 -1.89
CA ASP A 47 10.86 0.18 -1.37
C ASP A 47 9.61 0.90 -0.82
N GLY A 48 8.89 0.19 0.04
CA GLY A 48 7.61 0.66 0.59
C GLY A 48 7.72 1.14 2.01
N CYS A 49 7.13 2.29 2.30
CA CYS A 49 6.87 2.67 3.69
C CYS A 49 5.60 1.97 4.20
N PRO A 50 5.65 1.18 5.28
CA PRO A 50 4.46 0.51 5.83
C PRO A 50 3.33 1.47 6.17
N SER A 51 3.68 2.71 6.53
CA SER A 51 2.71 3.75 6.86
C SER A 51 1.74 4.06 5.72
N GLU A 52 2.09 3.77 4.45
CA GLU A 52 1.22 3.98 3.29
C GLU A 52 0.17 2.90 3.09
N ALA A 53 0.41 1.70 3.63
CA ALA A 53 -0.49 0.57 3.49
C ALA A 53 -1.64 0.59 4.51
N ASP A 54 -1.48 1.35 5.59
CA ASP A 54 -2.39 1.39 6.75
C ASP A 54 -3.48 2.49 6.66
N ARG A 55 -3.49 3.32 5.60
CA ARG A 55 -4.32 4.55 5.49
C ARG A 55 -5.59 4.42 4.65
#